data_AF-A0A485PS11-F1
#
_entry.id   AF-A0A485PS11-F1
#
_cell.length_a   1.000
_cell.length_b   1.000
_cell.length_c   1.000
_cell.angle_alpha   90.00
_cell.angle_beta   90.00
_cell.angle_gamma   90.00
#
_symmetry.space_group_name_H-M   'P 1'
#
loop_
_entity.id
_entity.type
_entity.pdbx_description
1 polymer ?
#
loop_
_entity_poly.entity_id
_entity_poly.type
_entity_poly.pdbx_seq_one_letter_code
_entity_poly.pdbx_strand_id
1 'polypeptide(L)' 'MTADACTIHYPNTLIKANDTIHTDVETWKFTTFIKFDTGNLYMVTEGVNVGRIGVTTNRERHTGSV' A
#
# COMPACT_ATOMS: atom_id res chain seq x y z
N MET A 1 -7.82 5.21 -6.12
CA MET A 1 -8.86 4.36 -5.51
C MET A 1 -8.15 3.41 -4.57
N THR A 2 -8.74 3.14 -3.42
CA THR A 2 -8.21 2.22 -2.41
C THR A 2 -8.69 0.79 -2.70
N ALA A 3 -8.12 -0.21 -2.03
CA ALA A 3 -8.55 -1.60 -2.15
C ALA A 3 -10.04 -1.77 -1.78
N ASP A 4 -10.52 -0.97 -0.83
CA ASP A 4 -11.91 -0.96 -0.35
C ASP A 4 -12.84 -0.10 -1.24
N ALA A 5 -12.47 0.12 -2.50
CA ALA A 5 -13.20 0.92 -3.47
C ALA A 5 -13.50 2.38 -3.07
N CYS A 6 -12.83 2.89 -2.05
CA CYS A 6 -12.98 4.27 -1.60
C CYS A 6 -12.12 5.23 -2.44
N THR A 7 -12.64 6.45 -2.66
CA THR A 7 -11.93 7.54 -3.34
C THR A 7 -11.50 8.59 -2.33
N ILE A 8 -10.21 8.92 -2.32
CA ILE A 8 -9.65 9.97 -1.46
C ILE A 8 -9.55 11.24 -2.28
N HIS A 9 -10.18 12.30 -1.78
CA HIS A 9 -10.08 13.61 -2.38
C HIS A 9 -8.78 14.29 -1.93
N TYR A 10 -8.04 14.86 -2.89
CA TYR A 10 -6.81 15.61 -2.66
C TYR A 10 -5.73 14.85 -1.85
N PRO A 11 -5.24 13.69 -2.34
CA PRO A 11 -4.15 12.99 -1.68
C PRO A 11 -2.84 13.78 -1.74
N ASN A 12 -1.95 13.53 -0.77
CA ASN A 12 -0.60 14.09 -0.76
C ASN A 12 0.16 13.71 -2.06
N THR A 13 0.92 14.65 -2.64
CA THR A 13 1.69 14.49 -3.89
C THR A 13 2.76 13.39 -3.84
N LEU A 14 3.16 12.99 -2.63
CA LEU A 14 4.15 11.96 -2.37
C LEU A 14 3.60 10.52 -2.45
N ILE A 15 2.28 10.35 -2.45
CA ILE A 15 1.62 9.04 -2.50
C ILE A 15 1.68 8.49 -3.92
N LYS A 16 2.13 7.24 -4.06
CA LYS A 16 2.22 6.50 -5.33
C LYS A 16 1.33 5.25 -5.30
N ALA A 17 1.18 4.61 -6.46
CA ALA A 17 0.49 3.33 -6.54
C ALA A 17 1.17 2.30 -5.63
N ASN A 18 0.36 1.44 -5.02
CA ASN A 18 0.75 0.41 -4.04
C ASN A 18 1.19 0.93 -2.66
N ASP A 19 1.26 2.25 -2.45
CA ASP A 19 1.43 2.79 -1.10
C ASP A 19 0.20 2.47 -0.25
N THR A 20 0.43 2.23 1.04
CA THR A 20 -0.64 1.99 2.01
C THR A 20 -0.97 3.29 2.71
N ILE A 21 -2.25 3.58 2.87
CA ILE A 21 -2.72 4.74 3.63
C ILE A 21 -3.28 4.28 4.97
N HIS A 22 -3.11 5.10 6.00
CA HIS A 22 -3.81 4.93 7.27
C HIS A 22 -4.96 5.94 7.28
N THR A 23 -6.19 5.43 7.27
CA THR A 23 -7.41 6.23 7.35
C THR A 23 -8.10 5.99 8.67
N ASP A 24 -8.53 7.07 9.31
CA ASP A 24 -9.40 7.01 10.47
C ASP A 24 -10.82 6.67 10.01
N VAL A 25 -11.40 5.61 10.58
CA VAL A 25 -12.69 5.04 10.11
C VAL A 25 -13.89 5.91 10.50
N GLU A 26 -13.78 6.70 11.57
CA GLU A 26 -14.86 7.57 12.03
C GLU A 26 -14.95 8.85 11.18
N THR A 27 -13.80 9.46 10.91
CA THR A 27 -13.72 10.76 10.21
C THR A 27 -13.47 10.63 8.71
N TRP A 28 -13.09 9.44 8.23
CA TRP A 28 -12.67 9.16 6.86
C TRP A 28 -11.52 10.05 6.35
N LYS A 29 -10.73 10.60 7.29
CA LYS A 29 -9.54 11.39 6.98
C LYS A 29 -8.31 10.49 7.01
N PHE A 30 -7.41 10.68 6.06
CA PHE A 30 -6.11 10.02 6.08
C PHE A 30 -5.20 10.73 7.10
N THR A 31 -4.49 9.96 7.91
CA THR A 31 -3.55 10.48 8.93
C THR A 31 -2.12 10.39 8.43
N THR A 32 -1.73 9.21 7.98
CA THR A 32 -0.36 8.88 7.55
C THR A 32 -0.40 7.92 6.36
N PHE A 33 0.74 7.75 5.69
CA PHE A 33 0.89 6.77 4.63
C PHE A 33 2.24 6.08 4.75
N ILE A 34 2.28 4.83 4.32
CA ILE A 34 3.44 3.96 4.31
C ILE A 34 3.82 3.74 2.84
N LYS A 35 5.05 4.11 2.50
CA LYS A 35 5.58 3.94 1.14
C LYS A 35 5.81 2.47 0.83
N PHE A 36 5.53 2.07 -0.40
CA PHE A 36 5.83 0.75 -0.89
C PHE A 36 7.32 0.59 -1.22
N ASP A 37 8.12 0.39 -0.18
CA ASP A 37 9.58 0.25 -0.26
C ASP A 37 10.09 -0.99 0.51
N THR A 38 11.35 -1.32 0.26
CA THR A 38 12.14 -2.31 1.00
C THR A 38 12.31 -1.92 2.47
N GLY A 39 12.48 -2.92 3.34
CA GLY A 39 12.63 -2.72 4.78
C GLY A 39 11.30 -2.58 5.55
N ASN A 40 10.17 -2.46 4.85
CA ASN A 40 8.85 -2.40 5.47
C ASN A 40 8.24 -3.81 5.64
N LEU A 41 7.39 -3.95 6.65
CA LEU A 41 6.61 -5.16 6.94
C LEU A 41 5.34 -5.19 6.09
N TYR A 42 5.08 -6.31 5.42
CA TYR A 42 3.85 -6.52 4.63
C TYR A 42 3.27 -7.90 4.86
N MET A 43 1.98 -8.00 4.55
CA MET A 43 1.21 -9.25 4.50
C MET A 43 0.90 -9.60 3.05
N VAL A 44 1.01 -10.89 2.71
CA VAL A 44 0.61 -11.39 1.39
C VAL A 44 -0.91 -11.55 1.35
N THR A 45 -1.56 -10.85 0.43
CA THR A 45 -3.03 -10.86 0.28
C THR A 45 -3.55 -11.91 -0.69
N GLU A 46 -2.74 -12.36 -1.66
CA GLU A 46 -3.15 -13.31 -2.71
C GLU A 46 -2.07 -14.36 -3.06
N GLY A 47 -2.47 -15.48 -3.66
CA GLY A 47 -1.59 -16.59 -4.08
C GLY A 47 -1.37 -17.70 -3.04
N VAL A 48 -0.32 -18.50 -3.22
CA VAL A 48 -0.03 -19.68 -2.35
C VAL A 48 0.47 -19.28 -0.96
N ASN A 49 0.98 -18.06 -0.82
CA ASN A 49 1.60 -17.56 0.41
C ASN A 49 0.69 -16.62 1.22
N VAL A 50 -0.62 -16.57 0.92
CA VAL A 50 -1.60 -15.72 1.61
C VAL A 50 -1.48 -15.85 3.13
N GLY A 51 -1.59 -14.72 3.81
CA GLY A 51 -1.59 -14.68 5.27
C GLY A 51 -0.20 -14.62 5.90
N ARG A 52 0.87 -14.83 5.13
CA ARG A 52 2.24 -14.71 5.63
C ARG A 52 2.65 -13.24 5.76
N ILE A 53 3.38 -12.94 6.82
CA ILE A 53 3.91 -11.62 7.13
C ILE A 53 5.44 -11.66 7.05
N GLY A 54 6.05 -10.65 6.45
CA GLY A 54 7.51 -10.56 6.35
C GLY A 54 7.99 -9.16 5.97
N VAL A 55 9.31 -8.97 6.05
CA VAL A 55 9.97 -7.73 5.61
C VAL A 55 10.35 -7.86 4.13
N THR A 56 10.03 -6.84 3.32
CA THR A 56 10.44 -6.81 1.91
C THR A 56 11.94 -6.56 1.79
N THR A 57 12.68 -7.53 1.28
CA THR A 57 14.15 -7.44 1.12
C THR A 57 14.59 -6.82 -0.19
N ASN A 58 13.86 -7.06 -1.28
CA ASN A 58 14.14 -6.53 -2.62
C ASN A 58 12.84 -6.33 -3.39
N ARG A 59 12.81 -5.33 -4.27
CA ARG A 59 11.75 -5.06 -5.22
C ARG A 59 12.34 -4.90 -6.62
N GLU A 60 12.03 -5.86 -7.49
CA GLU A 60 12.36 -5.78 -8.91
C GLU A 60 11.18 -5.18 -9.70
N ARG A 61 11.47 -4.42 -10.75
CA ARG A 61 10.48 -3.88 -11.67
C ARG A 61 10.89 -4.22 -13.10
N HIS A 62 10.00 -4.85 -13.86
CA HIS A 62 10.24 -5.14 -15.26
C HIS A 62 9.61 -4.07 -16.15
N THR A 63 10.24 -3.77 -17.28
CA THR A 63 9.70 -2.81 -18.25
C THR A 63 8.36 -3.30 -18.79
N GLY A 64 7.30 -2.51 -18.60
CA GLY A 64 5.93 -2.86 -19.00
C GLY A 64 5.09 -3.50 -17.90
N SER A 65 5.66 -3.78 -16.71
CA SER A 65 4.87 -4.19 -15.54
C SER A 65 4.37 -2.98 -14.75
N VAL A 66 3.16 -3.10 -14.22
CA VAL A 66 2.53 -2.13 -13.29
C VAL A 66 3.15 -2.19 -11.89
#